data_AF-A0A5E4LQ38-F1
#
_entry.id   AF-A0A5E4LQ38-F1
#
_cell.length_a   1.000
_cell.length_b   1.000
_cell.length_c   1.000
_cell.angle_alpha   90.00
_cell.angle_beta   90.00
_cell.angle_gamma   90.00
#
_symmetry.space_group_name_H-M   'P 1'
#
loop_
_entity.id
_entity.type
_entity.pdbx_description
1 polymer ?
#
loop_
_entity_poly.entity_id
_entity_poly.type
_entity_poly.pdbx_seq_one_letter_code
_entity_poly.pdbx_strand_id
1 'polypeptide(L)'
;MVWPELEKEFSNTTRILLGESLSGIDDYGSWLGKHIPLPHPAKSAVSDKIVWNFPTLNFMGRKISTKRSISMEEMGMVNQTKFTFDDIKSSDLKDMMTRIVTPIAYAIGNYRWRTYTNVDKCGGAGDGMFLYYGDDLYGGIKNVAYSNYTMYSQNMFGCHNTPYSQFCIHTYNSVKVTRAFEVDGCYHSSDILFCHNSEGLTDCMFCFNVKNKRYAIGNIEVGREQYMRVKKILLQTITSQLMKTRALDFDIYSIGKPGEKHD
;
A
#
# COMPACT_ATOMS: atom_id res chain seq x y z
N MET A 1 -15.68 5.80 6.79
CA MET A 1 -15.33 6.61 7.99
C MET A 1 -14.16 5.90 8.64
N VAL A 2 -13.07 6.61 8.91
CA VAL A 2 -11.89 6.03 9.57
C VAL A 2 -12.20 5.76 11.05
N TRP A 3 -11.73 4.63 11.58
CA TRP A 3 -11.91 4.28 12.99
C TRP A 3 -10.94 5.05 13.91
N PRO A 4 -11.36 5.44 15.13
CA PRO A 4 -10.50 6.17 16.07
C PRO A 4 -9.17 5.47 16.40
N GLU A 5 -9.15 4.13 16.39
CA GLU A 5 -7.94 3.33 16.66
C GLU A 5 -6.91 3.46 15.53
N LEU A 6 -7.35 3.43 14.27
CA LEU A 6 -6.51 3.64 13.09
C LEU A 6 -5.95 5.06 13.07
N GLU A 7 -6.80 6.04 13.34
CA GLU A 7 -6.43 7.46 13.41
C GLU A 7 -5.42 7.73 14.54
N LYS A 8 -5.63 7.14 15.72
CA LYS A 8 -4.68 7.20 16.85
C LYS A 8 -3.32 6.63 16.48
N GLU A 9 -3.27 5.49 15.80
CA GLU A 9 -2.01 4.88 15.39
C GLU A 9 -1.30 5.63 14.26
N PHE A 10 -2.04 6.28 13.34
CA PHE A 10 -1.48 7.23 12.38
C PHE A 10 -0.82 8.42 13.10
N SER A 11 -1.53 9.04 14.03
CA SER A 11 -1.03 10.19 14.81
C SER A 11 0.19 9.84 15.68
N ASN A 12 0.20 8.64 16.29
CA ASN A 12 1.36 8.12 17.02
C ASN A 12 2.56 7.85 16.09
N THR A 13 2.32 7.25 14.94
CA THR A 13 3.36 6.87 13.96
C THR A 13 4.04 8.10 13.37
N THR A 14 3.27 9.13 13.02
CA THR A 14 3.80 10.40 12.50
C THR A 14 4.61 11.14 13.56
N ARG A 15 4.14 11.21 14.83
CA ARG A 15 4.93 11.78 15.94
C ARG A 15 6.29 11.10 16.11
N ILE A 16 6.33 9.79 15.91
CA ILE A 16 7.54 8.97 16.01
C ILE A 16 8.51 9.22 14.84
N LEU A 17 8.02 9.27 13.60
CA LEU A 17 8.86 9.34 12.39
C LEU A 17 9.21 10.77 11.97
N LEU A 18 8.26 11.68 12.14
CA LEU A 18 8.29 13.07 11.66
C LEU A 18 8.52 14.09 12.77
N GLY A 19 8.50 13.64 14.03
CA GLY A 19 8.63 14.48 15.22
C GLY A 19 7.33 15.13 15.68
N GLU A 20 6.28 15.13 14.86
CA GLU A 20 5.00 15.79 15.14
C GLU A 20 3.79 14.92 14.80
N SER A 21 2.70 15.12 15.54
CA SER A 21 1.47 14.34 15.36
C SER A 21 0.65 14.93 14.21
N LEU A 22 0.40 14.13 13.16
CA LEU A 22 -0.59 14.45 12.13
C LEU A 22 -1.95 13.86 12.53
N SER A 23 -3.03 14.36 11.93
CA SER A 23 -4.38 13.84 12.10
C SER A 23 -5.24 14.02 10.84
N GLY A 24 -6.27 13.20 10.71
CA GLY A 24 -7.13 13.09 9.54
C GLY A 24 -6.47 12.27 8.44
N ILE A 25 -6.25 10.96 8.66
CA ILE A 25 -5.54 10.11 7.68
C ILE A 25 -6.16 10.14 6.26
N ASP A 26 -7.48 10.37 6.16
CA ASP A 26 -8.20 10.55 4.90
C ASP A 26 -7.68 11.75 4.07
N ASP A 27 -7.33 12.87 4.73
CA ASP A 27 -6.79 14.08 4.08
C ASP A 27 -5.49 13.78 3.32
N TYR A 28 -4.69 12.85 3.85
CA TYR A 28 -3.40 12.45 3.30
C TYR A 28 -3.53 11.38 2.22
N GLY A 29 -4.73 10.85 1.95
CA GLY A 29 -4.95 9.66 1.13
C GLY A 29 -4.40 9.70 -0.30
N SER A 30 -4.23 10.89 -0.88
CA SER A 30 -3.60 11.06 -2.21
C SER A 30 -2.10 10.77 -2.15
N TRP A 31 -1.39 11.38 -1.19
CA TRP A 31 0.02 11.10 -0.94
C TRP A 31 0.21 9.68 -0.37
N LEU A 32 -0.64 9.26 0.56
CA LEU A 32 -0.65 7.89 1.09
C LEU A 32 -1.06 6.81 0.07
N GLY A 33 -1.55 7.18 -1.11
CA GLY A 33 -1.76 6.27 -2.24
C GLY A 33 -0.71 6.38 -3.36
N LYS A 34 0.24 7.33 -3.28
CA LYS A 34 1.14 7.69 -4.38
C LYS A 34 2.14 6.57 -4.66
N HIS A 35 1.99 5.90 -5.81
CA HIS A 35 2.69 4.67 -6.25
C HIS A 35 2.13 3.34 -5.67
N ILE A 36 1.06 3.36 -4.87
CA ILE A 36 0.41 2.13 -4.37
C ILE A 36 -0.55 1.59 -5.43
N PRO A 37 -0.49 0.30 -5.80
CA PRO A 37 -1.62 -0.39 -6.42
C PRO A 37 -2.77 -0.50 -5.40
N LEU A 38 -3.69 0.47 -5.41
CA LEU A 38 -4.87 0.49 -4.54
C LEU A 38 -6.07 -0.25 -5.16
N PRO A 39 -6.99 -0.79 -4.33
CA PRO A 39 -8.24 -1.36 -4.83
C PRO A 39 -9.11 -0.27 -5.46
N HIS A 40 -10.06 -0.66 -6.30
CA HIS A 40 -10.93 0.29 -7.00
C HIS A 40 -12.42 -0.13 -6.91
N PRO A 41 -13.34 0.83 -6.74
CA PRO A 41 -14.75 0.53 -6.64
C PRO A 41 -15.35 0.18 -8.02
N ALA A 42 -16.25 -0.78 -8.04
CA ALA A 42 -17.18 -1.07 -9.12
C ALA A 42 -18.59 -1.24 -8.56
N LYS A 43 -19.60 -1.15 -9.43
CA LYS A 43 -20.94 -1.62 -9.12
C LYS A 43 -21.00 -3.15 -9.29
N SER A 44 -21.72 -3.85 -8.41
CA SER A 44 -21.95 -5.29 -8.59
C SER A 44 -22.69 -5.58 -9.90
N ALA A 45 -22.40 -6.74 -10.49
CA ALA A 45 -23.07 -7.24 -11.69
C ALA A 45 -24.40 -7.95 -11.38
N VAL A 46 -24.69 -8.22 -10.11
CA VAL A 46 -25.91 -8.90 -9.63
C VAL A 46 -26.69 -8.10 -8.58
N SER A 47 -26.23 -6.90 -8.21
CA SER A 47 -26.90 -5.99 -7.29
C SER A 47 -26.48 -4.53 -7.52
N ASP A 48 -27.02 -3.60 -6.73
CA ASP A 48 -26.57 -2.20 -6.71
C ASP A 48 -25.41 -1.92 -5.73
N LYS A 49 -24.88 -2.93 -5.01
CA LYS A 49 -23.78 -2.76 -4.04
C LYS A 49 -22.49 -2.27 -4.70
N ILE A 50 -21.69 -1.53 -3.94
CA ILE A 50 -20.30 -1.20 -4.30
C ILE A 50 -19.38 -2.36 -3.92
N VAL A 51 -18.59 -2.81 -4.88
CA VAL A 51 -17.60 -3.87 -4.78
C VAL A 51 -16.21 -3.26 -4.98
N TRP A 52 -15.35 -3.37 -3.97
CA TRP A 52 -13.94 -3.02 -4.09
C TRP A 52 -13.19 -4.18 -4.73
N ASN A 53 -12.68 -3.96 -5.93
CA ASN A 53 -11.88 -4.92 -6.68
C ASN A 53 -10.39 -4.69 -6.40
N PHE A 54 -9.61 -5.74 -6.55
CA PHE A 54 -8.16 -5.68 -6.49
C PHE A 54 -7.55 -4.75 -7.57
N PRO A 55 -6.32 -4.26 -7.38
CA PRO A 55 -5.66 -3.32 -8.29
C PRO A 55 -5.49 -3.87 -9.71
N THR A 56 -5.65 -2.99 -10.71
CA THR A 56 -5.52 -3.40 -12.13
C THR A 56 -4.11 -3.84 -12.54
N LEU A 57 -3.08 -3.51 -11.76
CA LEU A 57 -1.70 -3.90 -12.02
C LEU A 57 -1.43 -5.38 -11.70
N ASN A 58 -2.23 -6.00 -10.82
CA ASN A 58 -1.96 -7.33 -10.28
C ASN A 58 -2.27 -8.48 -11.26
N PHE A 59 -2.74 -8.19 -12.49
CA PHE A 59 -3.12 -9.21 -13.49
C PHE A 59 -2.51 -8.94 -14.88
N MET A 60 -1.19 -9.06 -15.00
CA MET A 60 -0.43 -8.87 -16.26
C MET A 60 -0.68 -7.50 -16.93
N GLY A 61 -0.91 -6.45 -16.14
CA GLY A 61 -1.26 -5.11 -16.64
C GLY A 61 -2.63 -5.02 -17.33
N ARG A 62 -3.48 -6.06 -17.24
CA ARG A 62 -4.81 -6.06 -17.87
C ARG A 62 -5.82 -5.43 -16.93
N LYS A 63 -6.49 -4.36 -17.39
CA LYS A 63 -7.67 -3.83 -16.71
C LYS A 63 -8.78 -4.88 -16.70
N ILE A 64 -9.26 -5.20 -15.51
CA ILE A 64 -10.36 -6.14 -15.32
C ILE A 64 -11.68 -5.44 -15.58
N SER A 65 -12.62 -6.17 -16.20
CA SER A 65 -13.94 -5.64 -16.52
C SER A 65 -14.78 -5.48 -15.26
N THR A 66 -14.89 -4.24 -14.78
CA THR A 66 -15.77 -3.84 -13.66
C THR A 66 -17.25 -4.16 -13.92
N LYS A 67 -17.66 -4.37 -15.19
CA LYS A 67 -19.02 -4.80 -15.56
C LYS A 67 -19.39 -6.20 -15.07
N ARG A 68 -18.40 -7.01 -14.65
CA ARG A 68 -18.59 -8.38 -14.14
C ARG A 68 -17.95 -8.54 -12.76
N SER A 69 -17.92 -7.48 -11.96
CA SER A 69 -17.54 -7.53 -10.55
C SER A 69 -18.70 -8.01 -9.68
N ILE A 70 -18.42 -8.87 -8.70
CA ILE A 70 -19.34 -9.26 -7.62
C ILE A 70 -18.60 -9.25 -6.29
N SER A 71 -19.29 -9.04 -5.18
CA SER A 71 -18.71 -9.29 -3.86
C SER A 71 -18.68 -10.79 -3.53
N MET A 72 -17.83 -11.20 -2.60
CA MET A 72 -17.79 -12.59 -2.12
C MET A 72 -19.13 -13.07 -1.54
N GLU A 73 -19.90 -12.18 -0.91
CA GLU A 73 -21.26 -12.46 -0.41
C GLU A 73 -22.26 -12.78 -1.53
N GLU A 74 -22.02 -12.28 -2.75
CA GLU A 74 -22.90 -12.40 -3.90
C GLU A 74 -22.59 -13.63 -4.78
N MET A 75 -21.58 -14.43 -4.43
CA MET A 75 -21.23 -15.64 -5.17
C MET A 75 -22.37 -16.66 -5.28
N GLY A 76 -23.34 -16.64 -4.34
CA GLY A 76 -24.55 -17.47 -4.41
C GLY A 76 -25.64 -16.93 -5.36
N MET A 77 -25.50 -15.70 -5.86
CA MET A 77 -26.51 -15.01 -6.69
C MET A 77 -26.23 -15.11 -8.20
N VAL A 78 -25.02 -15.53 -8.60
CA VAL A 78 -24.71 -15.72 -10.03
C VAL A 78 -25.35 -17.01 -10.56
N ASN A 79 -25.94 -16.92 -11.76
CA ASN A 79 -26.55 -18.08 -12.41
C ASN A 79 -25.50 -19.16 -12.69
N GLN A 80 -25.68 -20.33 -12.10
CA GLN A 80 -24.88 -21.52 -12.41
C GLN A 80 -25.32 -22.10 -13.75
N THR A 81 -24.75 -21.61 -14.85
CA THR A 81 -24.91 -22.25 -16.16
C THR A 81 -24.33 -23.66 -16.09
N LYS A 82 -25.17 -24.67 -16.34
CA LYS A 82 -24.75 -26.08 -16.37
C LYS A 82 -24.25 -26.41 -17.77
N PHE A 83 -22.99 -26.80 -17.87
CA PHE A 83 -22.39 -27.35 -19.08
C PHE A 83 -22.18 -28.85 -18.90
N THR A 84 -22.28 -29.59 -19.99
CA THR A 84 -22.03 -31.04 -20.05
C THR A 84 -20.63 -31.33 -20.58
N PHE A 85 -20.21 -32.60 -20.52
CA PHE A 85 -18.97 -33.03 -21.17
C PHE A 85 -19.02 -32.84 -22.70
N ASP A 86 -20.18 -33.08 -23.31
CA ASP A 86 -20.34 -32.99 -24.76
C ASP A 86 -20.31 -31.54 -25.28
N ASP A 87 -20.66 -30.55 -24.44
CA ASP A 87 -20.46 -29.11 -24.75
C ASP A 87 -18.97 -28.71 -24.90
N ILE A 88 -18.07 -29.52 -24.32
CA ILE A 88 -16.64 -29.24 -24.24
C ILE A 88 -15.84 -30.15 -25.19
N LYS A 89 -16.25 -31.41 -25.35
CA LYS A 89 -15.49 -32.48 -26.02
C LYS A 89 -15.00 -32.16 -27.44
N SER A 90 -15.73 -31.36 -28.20
CA SER A 90 -15.41 -30.98 -29.58
C SER A 90 -15.07 -29.49 -29.77
N SER A 91 -15.09 -28.70 -28.69
CA SER A 91 -14.87 -27.26 -28.73
C SER A 91 -13.37 -26.92 -28.69
N ASP A 92 -12.93 -25.96 -29.50
CA ASP A 92 -11.59 -25.39 -29.36
C ASP A 92 -11.52 -24.39 -28.18
N LEU A 93 -10.31 -24.00 -27.78
CA LEU A 93 -10.11 -23.10 -26.65
C LEU A 93 -10.81 -21.74 -26.81
N LYS A 94 -10.88 -21.18 -28.03
CA LYS A 94 -11.52 -19.90 -28.31
C LYS A 94 -13.04 -20.02 -28.21
N ASP A 95 -13.59 -21.12 -28.71
CA ASP A 95 -15.01 -21.45 -28.59
C ASP A 95 -15.42 -21.66 -27.12
N MET A 96 -14.66 -22.47 -26.38
CA MET A 96 -14.82 -22.65 -24.92
C MET A 96 -14.75 -21.32 -24.17
N MET A 97 -13.73 -20.49 -24.44
CA MET A 97 -13.58 -19.18 -23.78
C MET A 97 -14.76 -18.26 -24.05
N THR A 98 -15.37 -18.32 -25.23
CA THR A 98 -16.47 -17.44 -25.65
C THR A 98 -17.83 -17.94 -25.15
N ARG A 99 -18.13 -19.24 -25.31
CA ARG A 99 -19.43 -19.85 -24.98
C ARG A 99 -19.57 -20.26 -23.51
N ILE A 100 -18.47 -20.70 -22.90
CA ILE A 100 -18.48 -21.34 -21.57
C ILE A 100 -17.89 -20.40 -20.52
N VAL A 101 -16.62 -19.99 -20.70
CA VAL A 101 -15.88 -19.28 -19.65
C VAL A 101 -16.35 -17.83 -19.49
N THR A 102 -16.38 -17.03 -20.57
CA THR A 102 -16.73 -15.60 -20.48
C THR A 102 -18.14 -15.35 -19.90
N PRO A 103 -19.19 -16.15 -20.22
CA PRO A 103 -20.51 -15.96 -19.64
C PRO A 103 -20.63 -16.26 -18.14
N ILE A 104 -19.74 -17.09 -17.57
CA ILE A 104 -19.74 -17.45 -16.13
C ILE A 104 -18.60 -16.81 -15.33
N ALA A 105 -17.60 -16.21 -15.98
CA ALA A 105 -16.48 -15.57 -15.30
C ALA A 105 -16.91 -14.26 -14.62
N TYR A 106 -16.58 -14.10 -13.35
CA TYR A 106 -16.78 -12.85 -12.60
C TYR A 106 -15.50 -12.50 -11.85
N ALA A 107 -15.23 -11.20 -11.73
CA ALA A 107 -14.21 -10.69 -10.82
C ALA A 107 -14.79 -10.62 -9.41
N ILE A 108 -14.15 -11.27 -8.44
CA ILE A 108 -14.59 -11.25 -7.05
C ILE A 108 -13.82 -10.15 -6.32
N GLY A 109 -14.55 -9.13 -5.87
CA GLY A 109 -14.08 -8.11 -4.95
C GLY A 109 -14.71 -8.29 -3.56
N ASN A 110 -14.42 -7.36 -2.64
CA ASN A 110 -14.73 -7.50 -1.21
C ASN A 110 -14.40 -8.91 -0.68
N TYR A 111 -13.28 -9.50 -1.11
CA TYR A 111 -12.91 -10.85 -0.72
C TYR A 111 -12.48 -10.86 0.75
N ARG A 112 -13.06 -11.76 1.54
CA ARG A 112 -12.89 -11.82 3.00
C ARG A 112 -12.49 -13.21 3.46
N TRP A 113 -11.45 -13.29 4.29
CA TRP A 113 -10.87 -14.55 4.74
C TRP A 113 -10.62 -14.55 6.26
N ARG A 114 -10.83 -15.69 6.92
CA ARG A 114 -10.73 -15.85 8.39
C ARG A 114 -11.53 -14.78 9.15
N THR A 115 -11.13 -14.48 10.39
CA THR A 115 -11.70 -13.43 11.22
C THR A 115 -11.23 -12.06 10.76
N TYR A 116 -12.15 -11.12 10.59
CA TYR A 116 -11.84 -9.73 10.28
C TYR A 116 -12.83 -8.81 11.00
N THR A 117 -12.34 -7.65 11.44
CA THR A 117 -13.16 -6.63 12.12
C THR A 117 -12.79 -5.27 11.57
N ASN A 118 -13.75 -4.39 11.30
CA ASN A 118 -13.47 -3.02 10.84
C ASN A 118 -12.60 -3.02 9.56
N VAL A 119 -13.21 -3.44 8.45
CA VAL A 119 -12.59 -3.48 7.11
C VAL A 119 -13.46 -2.69 6.14
N ASP A 120 -12.90 -1.65 5.52
CA ASP A 120 -13.60 -0.72 4.62
C ASP A 120 -12.71 -0.38 3.44
N LYS A 121 -13.32 -0.18 2.27
CA LYS A 121 -12.65 0.09 0.98
C LYS A 121 -11.60 -0.94 0.53
N CYS A 122 -11.61 -2.16 1.09
CA CYS A 122 -10.61 -3.17 0.80
C CYS A 122 -11.04 -4.21 -0.24
N GLY A 123 -10.14 -4.49 -1.20
CA GLY A 123 -10.29 -5.53 -2.23
C GLY A 123 -10.29 -6.92 -1.61
N GLY A 124 -9.11 -7.52 -1.45
CA GLY A 124 -8.87 -8.67 -0.56
C GLY A 124 -8.43 -8.25 0.85
N ALA A 125 -9.05 -8.81 1.88
CA ALA A 125 -8.62 -8.61 3.27
C ALA A 125 -9.03 -9.80 4.17
N GLY A 126 -8.32 -10.03 5.26
CA GLY A 126 -8.65 -11.11 6.20
C GLY A 126 -7.64 -11.25 7.33
N ASP A 127 -8.00 -11.99 8.38
CA ASP A 127 -7.12 -12.22 9.54
C ASP A 127 -6.53 -10.92 10.11
N GLY A 128 -7.37 -9.92 10.41
CA GLY A 128 -6.89 -8.58 10.76
C GLY A 128 -7.98 -7.59 11.20
N MET A 129 -7.57 -6.40 11.64
CA MET A 129 -8.48 -5.37 12.15
C MET A 129 -8.09 -3.93 11.83
N PHE A 130 -9.09 -3.06 11.64
CA PHE A 130 -8.90 -1.65 11.27
C PHE A 130 -8.10 -1.50 9.97
N LEU A 131 -8.64 -2.09 8.91
CA LEU A 131 -8.03 -2.17 7.58
C LEU A 131 -8.78 -1.25 6.62
N TYR A 132 -8.08 -0.26 6.07
CA TYR A 132 -8.71 0.80 5.29
C TYR A 132 -8.08 0.98 3.91
N TYR A 133 -8.91 0.94 2.86
CA TYR A 133 -8.51 1.28 1.50
C TYR A 133 -7.24 0.55 1.05
N GLY A 134 -7.23 -0.78 1.11
CA GLY A 134 -6.09 -1.59 0.69
C GLY A 134 -6.49 -2.94 0.10
N ASP A 135 -5.51 -3.70 -0.37
CA ASP A 135 -5.76 -4.98 -1.05
C ASP A 135 -4.73 -6.04 -0.61
N ASP A 136 -5.08 -7.31 -0.65
CA ASP A 136 -4.25 -8.40 -0.13
C ASP A 136 -3.70 -8.13 1.29
N LEU A 137 -4.63 -7.87 2.21
CA LEU A 137 -4.34 -7.50 3.59
C LEU A 137 -4.57 -8.69 4.53
N TYR A 138 -3.50 -9.41 4.88
CA TYR A 138 -3.55 -10.68 5.63
C TYR A 138 -2.49 -10.84 6.73
N GLY A 139 -2.74 -11.76 7.67
CA GLY A 139 -1.70 -12.30 8.57
C GLY A 139 -1.59 -11.65 9.95
N GLY A 140 -2.71 -11.44 10.63
CA GLY A 140 -2.77 -10.89 11.99
C GLY A 140 -2.61 -9.36 12.08
N ILE A 141 -2.69 -8.66 10.94
CA ILE A 141 -2.33 -7.24 10.83
C ILE A 141 -3.38 -6.31 11.44
N LYS A 142 -2.91 -5.14 11.93
CA LYS A 142 -3.72 -4.13 12.60
C LYS A 142 -3.35 -2.73 12.14
N ASN A 143 -4.35 -1.84 12.06
CA ASN A 143 -4.15 -0.41 11.81
C ASN A 143 -3.31 -0.16 10.54
N VAL A 144 -3.86 -0.57 9.39
CA VAL A 144 -3.23 -0.44 8.08
C VAL A 144 -4.15 0.35 7.16
N ALA A 145 -3.58 1.33 6.44
CA ALA A 145 -4.30 2.08 5.43
C ALA A 145 -3.49 2.25 4.15
N TYR A 146 -4.20 2.40 3.02
CA TYR A 146 -3.61 2.70 1.69
C TYR A 146 -2.49 1.73 1.27
N SER A 147 -2.68 0.42 1.45
CA SER A 147 -1.61 -0.58 1.32
C SER A 147 -2.00 -1.77 0.44
N ASN A 148 -1.02 -2.44 -0.16
CA ASN A 148 -1.19 -3.74 -0.85
C ASN A 148 -0.14 -4.77 -0.41
N TYR A 149 -0.48 -6.03 -0.14
CA TYR A 149 0.47 -7.08 0.32
C TYR A 149 1.37 -6.63 1.50
N THR A 150 0.83 -6.66 2.72
CA THR A 150 1.59 -6.32 3.95
C THR A 150 1.55 -7.40 5.02
N MET A 151 2.71 -7.69 5.58
CA MET A 151 2.95 -8.66 6.65
C MET A 151 4.16 -8.17 7.45
N TYR A 152 4.41 -8.56 8.69
CA TYR A 152 3.47 -8.39 9.78
C TYR A 152 3.78 -7.01 10.36
N SER A 153 2.74 -6.23 10.66
CA SER A 153 2.83 -4.77 10.83
C SER A 153 2.63 -4.31 12.27
N GLN A 154 3.30 -3.21 12.64
CA GLN A 154 2.89 -2.30 13.71
C GLN A 154 3.61 -0.94 13.54
N ASN A 155 3.17 0.07 12.78
CA ASN A 155 1.99 0.25 11.91
C ASN A 155 2.46 0.73 10.51
N MET A 156 1.58 0.82 9.48
CA MET A 156 1.98 1.25 8.12
C MET A 156 0.91 2.00 7.32
N PHE A 157 1.30 3.12 6.68
CA PHE A 157 0.44 3.93 5.79
C PHE A 157 1.29 4.64 4.72
N GLY A 158 1.13 4.47 3.41
CA GLY A 158 0.70 3.29 2.68
C GLY A 158 1.92 2.59 2.10
N CYS A 159 1.84 1.27 1.90
CA CYS A 159 2.95 0.48 1.36
C CYS A 159 2.45 -0.60 0.40
N HIS A 160 3.18 -0.85 -0.69
CA HIS A 160 3.11 -2.15 -1.36
C HIS A 160 4.47 -2.81 -1.31
N ASN A 161 4.49 -4.02 -0.73
CA ASN A 161 5.67 -4.71 -0.18
C ASN A 161 6.24 -4.04 1.08
N THR A 162 6.20 -4.77 2.21
CA THR A 162 6.96 -4.45 3.44
C THR A 162 7.07 -5.64 4.42
N PRO A 163 7.51 -6.85 4.03
CA PRO A 163 7.69 -7.97 4.96
C PRO A 163 9.05 -7.89 5.70
N TYR A 164 9.16 -7.52 6.98
CA TYR A 164 8.16 -7.19 8.01
C TYR A 164 8.56 -5.89 8.73
N SER A 165 7.64 -5.25 9.46
CA SER A 165 7.74 -3.80 9.71
C SER A 165 7.35 -3.31 11.11
N GLN A 166 8.01 -2.24 11.58
CA GLN A 166 7.54 -1.41 12.70
C GLN A 166 7.60 0.09 12.37
N PHE A 167 6.43 0.71 12.19
CA PHE A 167 6.19 2.15 11.93
C PHE A 167 6.79 2.66 10.60
N CYS A 168 6.03 2.60 9.49
CA CYS A 168 6.50 3.04 8.16
C CYS A 168 5.47 3.89 7.38
N ILE A 169 5.95 4.95 6.72
CA ILE A 169 5.18 5.86 5.84
C ILE A 169 6.16 6.42 4.79
N HIS A 170 6.35 6.00 3.55
CA HIS A 170 5.47 5.50 2.52
C HIS A 170 6.36 4.56 1.68
N THR A 171 6.16 3.25 1.73
CA THR A 171 7.29 2.30 1.57
C THR A 171 7.02 1.24 0.51
N TYR A 172 8.06 0.96 -0.27
CA TYR A 172 8.05 -0.04 -1.34
C TYR A 172 9.21 -1.04 -1.17
N ASN A 173 9.09 -2.19 -1.85
CA ASN A 173 9.88 -3.43 -1.81
C ASN A 173 10.98 -3.69 -0.75
N SER A 174 10.73 -3.33 0.53
CA SER A 174 11.72 -3.41 1.61
C SER A 174 11.50 -4.57 2.60
N VAL A 175 12.60 -5.07 3.19
CA VAL A 175 12.67 -6.32 3.98
C VAL A 175 13.84 -6.22 4.98
N LYS A 176 13.73 -6.08 6.30
CA LYS A 176 12.63 -5.92 7.24
C LYS A 176 12.98 -4.63 8.01
N VAL A 177 12.00 -3.78 8.30
CA VAL A 177 12.24 -2.36 8.58
C VAL A 177 11.79 -1.93 9.98
N THR A 178 12.61 -1.14 10.65
CA THR A 178 12.32 -0.56 11.97
C THR A 178 12.47 0.95 11.90
N ARG A 179 11.33 1.63 11.75
CA ARG A 179 11.13 3.09 11.56
C ARG A 179 11.70 3.64 10.24
N ALA A 180 10.83 3.78 9.24
CA ALA A 180 11.18 4.21 7.88
C ALA A 180 10.22 5.27 7.33
N PHE A 181 10.73 6.23 6.56
CA PHE A 181 9.92 7.19 5.80
C PHE A 181 10.44 7.40 4.37
N GLU A 182 9.57 7.28 3.37
CA GLU A 182 9.88 7.30 1.92
C GLU A 182 11.09 6.39 1.58
N VAL A 183 10.89 5.07 1.57
CA VAL A 183 11.98 4.08 1.43
C VAL A 183 11.61 3.00 0.41
N ASP A 184 12.60 2.53 -0.35
CA ASP A 184 12.43 1.42 -1.30
C ASP A 184 13.63 0.45 -1.30
N GLY A 185 13.36 -0.86 -1.38
CA GLY A 185 14.40 -1.87 -1.57
C GLY A 185 15.46 -2.00 -0.46
N CYS A 186 15.23 -1.45 0.75
CA CYS A 186 16.22 -1.48 1.83
C CYS A 186 16.18 -2.76 2.67
N TYR A 187 17.38 -3.26 3.03
CA TYR A 187 17.59 -4.49 3.81
C TYR A 187 18.27 -4.23 5.16
N HIS A 188 17.86 -4.93 6.22
CA HIS A 188 18.40 -4.83 7.60
C HIS A 188 18.80 -3.41 8.05
N SER A 189 17.88 -2.44 7.94
CA SER A 189 18.17 -1.02 8.19
C SER A 189 17.21 -0.39 9.20
N SER A 190 17.70 0.60 9.97
CA SER A 190 16.94 1.29 11.02
C SER A 190 17.13 2.81 10.99
N ASP A 191 16.05 3.54 11.30
CA ASP A 191 16.03 5.02 11.38
C ASP A 191 16.51 5.68 10.06
N ILE A 192 15.91 5.25 8.94
CA ILE A 192 16.26 5.68 7.58
C ILE A 192 15.18 6.56 6.94
N LEU A 193 15.61 7.59 6.21
CA LEU A 193 14.76 8.57 5.51
C LEU A 193 15.22 8.70 4.05
N PHE A 194 14.33 8.57 3.07
CA PHE A 194 14.69 8.71 1.64
C PHE A 194 15.89 7.83 1.24
N CYS A 195 15.80 6.53 1.52
CA CYS A 195 16.85 5.57 1.17
C CYS A 195 16.33 4.56 0.12
N HIS A 196 17.20 4.20 -0.83
CA HIS A 196 16.88 3.25 -1.89
C HIS A 196 17.97 2.17 -2.04
N ASN A 197 17.55 0.92 -2.22
CA ASN A 197 18.40 -0.24 -2.54
C ASN A 197 19.68 -0.32 -1.69
N SER A 198 19.54 -0.23 -0.36
CA SER A 198 20.65 -0.11 0.58
C SER A 198 20.53 -1.10 1.74
N GLU A 199 21.67 -1.51 2.33
CA GLU A 199 21.72 -2.61 3.29
C GLU A 199 22.49 -2.25 4.57
N GLY A 200 22.02 -2.68 5.75
CA GLY A 200 22.77 -2.52 7.00
C GLY A 200 22.93 -1.06 7.45
N LEU A 201 21.99 -0.18 7.11
CA LEU A 201 22.07 1.24 7.45
C LEU A 201 21.53 1.52 8.86
N THR A 202 22.17 2.46 9.57
CA THR A 202 21.67 2.98 10.85
C THR A 202 21.77 4.51 10.83
N ASP A 203 20.68 5.22 11.11
CA ASP A 203 20.67 6.69 11.09
C ASP A 203 21.26 7.24 9.78
N CYS A 204 20.55 7.02 8.66
CA CYS A 204 20.98 7.45 7.33
C CYS A 204 19.85 8.21 6.61
N MET A 205 20.22 9.18 5.77
CA MET A 205 19.26 9.86 4.90
C MET A 205 19.83 10.09 3.50
N PHE A 206 18.98 10.08 2.47
CA PHE A 206 19.38 10.29 1.08
C PHE A 206 20.49 9.33 0.64
N CYS A 207 20.35 8.05 0.99
CA CYS A 207 21.37 7.02 0.73
C CYS A 207 20.89 6.04 -0.35
N PHE A 208 21.75 5.80 -1.34
CA PHE A 208 21.40 5.10 -2.58
C PHE A 208 22.48 4.08 -2.93
N ASN A 209 22.12 2.81 -3.09
CA ASN A 209 23.02 1.72 -3.50
C ASN A 209 24.24 1.53 -2.57
N VAL A 210 24.07 1.72 -1.25
CA VAL A 210 25.17 1.63 -0.26
C VAL A 210 24.92 0.61 0.85
N LYS A 211 26.01 0.19 1.51
CA LYS A 211 25.96 -0.80 2.58
C LYS A 211 26.71 -0.36 3.83
N ASN A 212 26.24 -0.79 5.00
CA ASN A 212 26.91 -0.71 6.30
C ASN A 212 27.38 0.72 6.68
N LYS A 213 26.56 1.74 6.43
CA LYS A 213 26.85 3.13 6.81
C LYS A 213 26.11 3.57 8.07
N ARG A 214 26.71 4.49 8.82
CA ARG A 214 26.09 5.10 10.01
C ARG A 214 26.27 6.61 10.05
N TYR A 215 25.21 7.35 10.42
CA TYR A 215 25.19 8.82 10.43
C TYR A 215 25.58 9.41 9.07
N ALA A 216 24.97 8.86 8.01
CA ALA A 216 25.28 9.22 6.64
C ALA A 216 24.21 10.12 6.01
N ILE A 217 24.68 11.04 5.16
CA ILE A 217 23.87 11.93 4.32
C ILE A 217 24.46 11.86 2.91
N GLY A 218 23.66 11.51 1.90
CA GLY A 218 24.17 11.48 0.52
C GLY A 218 25.32 10.49 0.33
N ASN A 219 25.23 9.30 0.94
CA ASN A 219 26.28 8.27 1.01
C ASN A 219 27.57 8.65 1.78
N ILE A 220 27.68 9.85 2.35
CA ILE A 220 28.85 10.33 3.12
C ILE A 220 28.56 10.26 4.61
N GLU A 221 29.45 9.63 5.39
CA GLU A 221 29.36 9.61 6.86
C GLU A 221 29.84 10.94 7.44
N VAL A 222 28.91 11.71 8.01
CA VAL A 222 29.16 13.07 8.52
C VAL A 222 29.35 13.13 10.03
N GLY A 223 29.20 12.00 10.71
CA GLY A 223 29.22 11.90 12.17
C GLY A 223 27.91 12.34 12.82
N ARG A 224 27.72 11.90 14.07
CA ARG A 224 26.43 11.98 14.79
C ARG A 224 25.88 13.40 14.93
N GLU A 225 26.72 14.37 15.30
CA GLU A 225 26.28 15.74 15.56
C GLU A 225 25.71 16.41 14.30
N GLN A 226 26.49 16.38 13.20
CA GLN A 226 26.08 16.94 11.93
C GLN A 226 24.87 16.21 11.34
N TYR A 227 24.80 14.88 11.49
CA TYR A 227 23.61 14.10 11.09
C TYR A 227 22.35 14.56 11.85
N MET A 228 22.40 14.63 13.18
CA MET A 228 21.25 15.02 14.01
C MET A 228 20.80 16.45 13.74
N ARG A 229 21.74 17.37 13.47
CA ARG A 229 21.45 18.75 13.05
C ARG A 229 20.64 18.81 11.76
N VAL A 230 21.04 18.05 10.73
CA VAL A 230 20.33 18.01 9.44
C VAL A 230 19.00 17.27 9.57
N LYS A 231 18.94 16.15 10.30
CA LYS A 231 17.70 15.38 10.55
C LYS A 231 16.60 16.27 11.14
N LYS A 232 16.95 17.12 12.12
CA LYS A 232 15.99 18.07 12.72
C LYS A 232 15.43 19.05 11.69
N ILE A 233 16.28 19.67 10.87
CA ILE A 233 15.86 20.63 9.84
C ILE A 233 14.94 19.94 8.82
N LEU A 234 15.34 18.77 8.33
CA LEU A 234 14.59 17.98 7.36
C LEU A 234 13.17 17.64 7.85
N LEU A 235 13.06 17.10 9.07
CA LEU A 235 11.76 16.70 9.63
C LEU A 235 10.85 17.91 9.90
N GLN A 236 11.40 19.05 10.33
CA GLN A 236 10.65 20.30 10.49
C GLN A 236 10.10 20.81 9.15
N THR A 237 10.88 20.73 8.07
CA THR A 237 10.44 21.11 6.71
C THR A 237 9.32 20.19 6.22
N ILE A 238 9.54 18.86 6.25
CA ILE A 238 8.58 17.83 5.82
C ILE A 238 7.24 17.98 6.54
N THR A 239 7.27 18.08 7.87
CA THR A 239 6.07 18.22 8.69
C THR A 239 5.31 19.50 8.37
N SER A 240 6.01 20.63 8.26
CA SER A 240 5.37 21.92 7.93
C SER A 240 4.67 21.86 6.58
N GLN A 241 5.26 21.18 5.60
CA GLN A 241 4.67 20.97 4.28
C GLN A 241 3.45 20.04 4.35
N LEU A 242 3.55 18.89 5.03
CA LEU A 242 2.45 17.94 5.20
C LEU A 242 1.25 18.55 5.95
N MET A 243 1.51 19.31 7.02
CA MET A 243 0.45 20.01 7.76
C MET A 243 -0.28 21.06 6.90
N LYS A 244 0.44 21.74 6.00
CA LYS A 244 -0.12 22.78 5.11
C LYS A 244 -0.82 22.23 3.87
N THR A 245 -0.26 21.18 3.26
CA THR A 245 -0.61 20.74 1.88
C THR A 245 -1.15 19.32 1.79
N ARG A 246 -1.04 18.53 2.87
CA ARG A 246 -1.38 17.09 2.91
C ARG A 246 -0.57 16.19 1.96
N ALA A 247 0.50 16.72 1.37
CA ALA A 247 1.37 16.01 0.42
C ALA A 247 2.84 16.44 0.56
N LEU A 248 3.71 15.79 -0.21
CA LEU A 248 5.08 16.22 -0.49
C LEU A 248 5.28 16.36 -2.00
N ASP A 249 5.99 17.41 -2.41
CA ASP A 249 6.29 17.67 -3.84
C ASP A 249 7.32 16.66 -4.39
N PHE A 250 8.08 16.01 -3.50
CA PHE A 250 9.09 15.02 -3.82
C PHE A 250 8.84 13.69 -3.08
N ASP A 251 9.34 12.61 -3.66
CA ASP A 251 9.36 11.25 -3.10
C ASP A 251 10.72 10.59 -3.35
N ILE A 252 10.90 9.35 -2.93
CA ILE A 252 12.16 8.60 -3.13
C ILE A 252 12.57 8.42 -4.61
N TYR A 253 11.63 8.56 -5.56
CA TYR A 253 11.89 8.43 -7.00
C TYR A 253 12.12 9.77 -7.71
N SER A 254 11.68 10.88 -7.13
CA SER A 254 11.87 12.23 -7.70
C SER A 254 12.93 13.08 -7.01
N ILE A 255 13.43 12.67 -5.84
CA ILE A 255 14.47 13.42 -5.12
C ILE A 255 15.77 13.54 -5.94
N GLY A 256 16.24 14.77 -6.13
CA GLY A 256 17.38 15.07 -6.98
C GLY A 256 17.06 15.30 -8.47
N LYS A 257 15.79 15.13 -8.90
CA LYS A 257 15.35 15.61 -10.22
C LYS A 257 15.50 17.14 -10.25
N PRO A 258 16.12 17.74 -11.29
CA PRO A 258 16.10 19.19 -11.47
C PRO A 258 14.65 19.67 -11.52
N GLY A 259 14.34 20.73 -10.78
CA GLY A 259 12.96 21.20 -10.65
C GLY A 259 12.34 21.58 -11.99
N GLU A 260 11.50 20.69 -12.53
CA GLU A 260 10.40 21.11 -13.37
C GLU A 260 9.55 22.04 -12.52
N LYS A 261 9.40 23.30 -12.94
CA LYS A 261 8.49 24.21 -12.26
C LYS A 261 7.08 23.64 -12.43
N HIS A 262 6.44 23.37 -11.31
CA HIS A 262 4.99 23.19 -11.27
C HIS A 262 4.38 24.59 -11.38
N ASP A 263 4.22 25.04 -12.63
CA ASP A 263 3.47 26.23 -13.02
C ASP A 263 1.95 26.02 -12.80
#